data_AF-A0A8J4RHN4-F1
#
_entry.id   AF-A0A8J4RHN4-F1
#
_cell.length_a   1.000
_cell.length_b   1.000
_cell.length_c   1.000
_cell.angle_alpha   90.00
_cell.angle_beta   90.00
_cell.angle_gamma   90.00
#
_symmetry.space_group_name_H-M   'P 1'
#
loop_
_entity.id
_entity.type
_entity.pdbx_description
1 polymer ?
#
loop_
_entity_poly.entity_id
_entity_poly.type
_entity_poly.pdbx_seq_one_letter_code
_entity_poly.pdbx_strand_id
1 'polypeptide(L)'
;MAEKKITGFAISETAFIIFLLMASRRLEADRFFTSNFNEETYTKKGLEWVNNTESLKDVLKRHYPEMVEKWMNSTSAFSEWDSPPNADNPIPLYLRVAQ
;
A
#
# COMPACT_ATOMS: atom_id res chain seq x y z
N MET A 1 -8.00 -9.33 21.09
CA MET A 1 -7.05 -8.30 21.58
C MET A 1 -5.89 -8.89 22.40
N ALA A 2 -6.09 -10.00 23.13
CA ALA A 2 -5.08 -10.58 24.04
C ALA A 2 -3.94 -11.37 23.37
N GLU A 3 -4.08 -11.77 22.11
CA GLU A 3 -3.06 -12.52 21.38
C GLU A 3 -1.76 -11.69 21.22
N LYS A 4 -0.62 -12.32 21.53
CA LYS A 4 0.71 -11.71 21.32
C LYS A 4 0.92 -11.47 19.82
N LYS A 5 1.36 -10.27 19.47
CA LYS A 5 1.58 -9.87 18.07
C LYS A 5 2.95 -10.30 17.57
N ILE A 6 3.02 -10.64 16.29
CA ILE A 6 4.27 -10.76 15.55
C ILE A 6 4.92 -9.37 15.47
N THR A 7 6.25 -9.30 15.55
CA THR A 7 6.98 -8.02 15.43
C THR A 7 6.61 -7.31 14.12
N GLY A 8 6.22 -6.03 14.22
CA GLY A 8 5.78 -5.22 13.09
C GLY A 8 4.29 -5.35 12.71
N PHE A 9 3.54 -6.29 13.30
CA PHE A 9 2.11 -6.42 13.02
C PHE A 9 1.27 -5.59 14.00
N ALA A 10 0.33 -4.81 13.45
CA ALA A 10 -0.69 -4.11 14.25
C ALA A 10 -1.89 -5.01 14.61
N ILE A 11 -2.11 -6.09 13.85
CA ILE A 11 -3.21 -7.04 14.02
C ILE A 11 -2.70 -8.40 14.56
N SER A 12 -3.61 -9.23 15.06
CA SER A 12 -3.26 -10.58 15.51
C SER A 12 -3.02 -11.53 14.32
N GLU A 13 -2.28 -12.61 14.53
CA GLU A 13 -2.04 -13.65 13.51
C GLU A 13 -3.37 -14.31 13.11
N THR A 14 -4.25 -14.56 14.09
CA THR A 14 -5.60 -15.08 13.82
C THR A 14 -6.38 -14.19 12.83
N ALA A 15 -6.34 -12.87 13.02
CA ALA A 15 -7.01 -11.94 12.11
C ALA A 15 -6.28 -11.85 10.76
N PHE A 16 -4.95 -11.93 10.77
CA PHE A 16 -4.13 -11.90 9.56
C PHE A 16 -4.43 -13.07 8.61
N ILE A 17 -4.67 -14.29 9.11
CA ILE A 17 -5.02 -15.43 8.24
C ILE A 17 -6.33 -15.19 7.48
N ILE A 18 -7.33 -14.61 8.14
CA ILE A 18 -8.57 -14.22 7.47
C ILE A 18 -8.32 -13.08 6.48
N PHE A 19 -7.51 -12.09 6.88
CA PHE A 19 -7.14 -10.98 6.00
C PHE A 19 -6.41 -11.47 4.75
N LEU A 20 -5.50 -12.43 4.87
CA LEU A 20 -4.75 -13.03 3.78
C LEU A 20 -5.69 -13.59 2.72
N LEU A 21 -6.63 -14.44 3.12
CA LEU A 21 -7.61 -15.02 2.19
C LEU A 21 -8.53 -13.94 1.60
N MET A 22 -9.10 -13.10 2.46
CA MET A 22 -10.14 -12.18 2.03
C MET A 22 -9.60 -10.99 1.24
N ALA A 23 -8.35 -10.58 1.46
CA ALA A 23 -7.70 -9.53 0.67
C ALA A 23 -7.44 -10.01 -0.76
N SER A 24 -6.84 -11.20 -0.93
CA SER A 24 -6.65 -11.78 -2.25
C SER A 24 -7.99 -11.98 -2.97
N ARG A 25 -8.98 -12.56 -2.27
CA ARG A 25 -10.32 -12.80 -2.84
C ARG A 25 -11.00 -11.53 -3.34
N ARG A 26 -10.85 -10.38 -2.66
CA ARG A 26 -11.46 -9.11 -3.10
C ARG A 26 -10.95 -8.66 -4.49
N LEU A 27 -9.69 -8.95 -4.81
CA LEU A 27 -9.11 -8.63 -6.11
C LEU A 27 -9.40 -9.76 -7.12
N GLU A 28 -9.10 -11.00 -6.77
CA GLU A 28 -9.17 -12.14 -7.68
C GLU A 28 -10.61 -12.50 -8.10
N ALA A 29 -11.61 -12.24 -7.25
CA ALA A 29 -13.00 -12.57 -7.55
C ALA A 29 -13.75 -11.46 -8.30
N ASP A 30 -13.15 -10.28 -8.47
CA ASP A 30 -13.77 -9.15 -9.15
C ASP A 30 -13.27 -9.05 -10.59
N ARG A 31 -14.21 -9.04 -11.54
CA ARG A 31 -13.90 -8.88 -12.97
C ARG A 31 -13.12 -7.61 -13.26
N PHE A 32 -13.38 -6.51 -12.54
CA PHE A 32 -12.76 -5.21 -12.82
C PHE A 32 -11.29 -5.14 -12.37
N PHE A 33 -10.84 -6.05 -11.51
CA PHE A 33 -9.43 -6.23 -11.15
C PHE A 33 -8.77 -7.42 -11.87
N THR A 34 -9.52 -8.16 -12.69
CA THR A 34 -9.04 -9.34 -13.41
C THR A 34 -9.32 -9.23 -14.91
N SER A 35 -10.35 -9.91 -15.43
CA SER A 35 -10.63 -10.02 -16.87
C SER A 35 -10.94 -8.68 -17.55
N ASN A 36 -11.46 -7.71 -16.80
CA ASN A 36 -11.79 -6.37 -17.27
C ASN A 36 -10.84 -5.27 -16.76
N PHE A 37 -9.69 -5.63 -16.19
CA PHE A 37 -8.65 -4.65 -15.88
C PHE A 37 -7.82 -4.33 -17.15
N ASN A 38 -8.44 -3.62 -18.09
CA ASN A 38 -7.88 -3.34 -19.42
C ASN A 38 -8.33 -1.97 -19.97
N GLU A 39 -7.67 -1.51 -21.05
CA GLU A 39 -7.93 -0.20 -21.65
C GLU A 39 -9.32 -0.08 -22.30
N GLU A 40 -9.94 -1.18 -22.73
CA GLU A 40 -11.30 -1.16 -23.27
C GLU A 40 -12.31 -0.75 -22.18
N THR A 41 -12.12 -1.29 -20.97
CA THR A 41 -13.02 -1.02 -19.84
C THR A 41 -12.69 0.31 -19.16
N TYR A 42 -11.40 0.64 -18.99
CA TYR A 42 -10.95 1.81 -18.23
C TYR A 42 -10.61 3.03 -19.09
N THR A 43 -10.61 2.90 -20.42
CA THR A 43 -9.90 3.78 -21.37
C THR A 43 -8.38 3.74 -21.18
N LYS A 44 -7.62 4.01 -22.24
CA LYS A 44 -6.16 4.12 -22.16
C LYS A 44 -5.70 5.09 -21.07
N LYS A 45 -6.28 6.31 -21.04
CA LYS A 45 -5.93 7.35 -20.06
C LYS A 45 -6.32 6.96 -18.64
N GLY A 46 -7.46 6.29 -18.46
CA GLY A 46 -7.91 5.84 -17.14
C GLY A 46 -7.05 4.71 -16.58
N LEU A 47 -6.66 3.74 -17.40
CA LEU A 47 -5.77 2.66 -16.95
C LEU A 47 -4.36 3.19 -16.66
N GLU A 48 -3.84 4.08 -17.50
CA GLU A 48 -2.56 4.77 -17.25
C GLU A 48 -2.59 5.56 -15.93
N TRP A 49 -3.71 6.21 -15.60
CA TRP A 49 -3.86 6.90 -14.32
C TRP A 49 -3.76 5.96 -13.12
N VAL A 50 -4.41 4.79 -13.19
CA VAL A 50 -4.35 3.77 -12.14
C VAL A 50 -2.92 3.24 -12.01
N ASN A 51 -2.27 2.89 -13.12
CA ASN A 51 -0.92 2.33 -13.15
C ASN A 51 0.20 3.31 -12.78
N ASN A 52 -0.08 4.61 -12.73
CA ASN A 52 0.87 5.64 -12.31
C ASN A 52 0.57 6.19 -10.89
N THR A 53 -0.44 5.66 -10.20
CA THR A 53 -0.79 6.09 -8.84
C THR A 53 -0.48 4.98 -7.85
N GLU A 54 0.68 5.05 -7.19
CA GLU A 54 1.19 3.99 -6.31
C GLU A 54 0.76 4.16 -4.85
N SER A 55 0.46 5.38 -4.42
CA SER A 55 0.28 5.68 -3.00
C SER A 55 -0.80 6.74 -2.72
N LEU A 56 -1.28 6.77 -1.47
CA LEU A 56 -2.14 7.87 -0.99
C LEU A 56 -1.41 9.22 -1.05
N LYS A 57 -0.07 9.23 -0.94
CA LYS A 57 0.74 10.44 -1.06
C LYS A 57 0.62 11.06 -2.45
N ASP A 58 0.56 10.26 -3.52
CA ASP A 58 0.39 10.74 -4.90
C ASP A 58 -0.97 11.42 -5.08
N VAL A 59 -2.02 10.82 -4.52
CA VAL A 59 -3.37 11.40 -4.52
C VAL A 59 -3.41 12.72 -3.77
N LEU A 60 -2.84 12.77 -2.55
CA LEU A 60 -2.78 13.99 -1.76
C LEU A 60 -1.97 15.08 -2.47
N LYS A 61 -0.81 14.74 -3.03
CA LYS A 61 0.05 15.70 -3.74
C LYS A 61 -0.66 16.28 -4.97
N ARG A 62 -1.46 15.48 -5.67
CA ARG A 62 -2.24 15.93 -6.84
C ARG A 62 -3.29 17.00 -6.48
N HIS A 63 -3.89 16.92 -5.29
CA HIS A 63 -4.98 17.82 -4.89
C HIS A 63 -4.55 18.91 -3.89
N TYR A 64 -3.51 18.65 -3.10
CA TYR A 64 -3.01 19.50 -2.01
C TYR A 64 -1.46 19.45 -1.95
N PRO A 65 -0.75 19.90 -2.99
CA PRO A 65 0.71 19.76 -3.07
C PRO A 65 1.44 20.45 -1.92
N GLU A 66 1.02 21.67 -1.55
CA GLU A 66 1.65 22.45 -0.47
C GLU A 66 1.53 21.77 0.90
N MET A 67 0.42 21.04 1.14
CA MET A 67 0.24 20.32 2.40
C MET A 67 1.25 19.18 2.53
N VAL A 68 1.43 18.41 1.46
CA VAL A 68 2.36 17.28 1.44
C VAL A 68 3.80 17.78 1.56
N GLU A 69 4.17 18.82 0.83
CA GLU A 69 5.53 19.37 0.85
C GLU A 69 5.89 20.00 2.21
N LYS A 70 4.91 20.63 2.88
CA LYS A 70 5.16 21.30 4.16
C LYS A 70 5.15 20.37 5.36
N TRP A 71 4.28 19.35 5.36
CA TRP A 71 3.96 18.60 6.58
C TRP A 71 4.33 17.12 6.53
N MET A 72 4.66 16.55 5.38
CA MET A 72 4.89 15.11 5.26
C MET A 72 6.36 14.79 4.99
N ASN A 73 7.10 14.52 6.08
CA ASN A 73 8.48 14.04 6.04
C ASN A 73 8.56 12.53 5.74
N SER A 74 7.56 11.77 6.17
CA SER A 74 7.49 10.32 5.96
C SER A 74 7.42 9.90 4.49
N THR A 75 7.87 8.67 4.23
CA THR A 75 7.78 8.04 2.90
C THR A 75 6.34 7.67 2.53
N SER A 76 5.50 7.31 3.51
CA SER A 76 4.10 6.93 3.35
C SER A 76 3.17 7.89 4.10
N ALA A 77 2.04 8.24 3.47
CA ALA A 77 0.98 9.06 4.08
C ALA A 77 0.23 8.34 5.22
N PHE A 78 0.41 7.02 5.38
CA PHE A 78 -0.18 6.23 6.46
C PHE A 78 0.72 6.10 7.70
N SER A 79 1.99 6.51 7.59
CA SER A 79 2.91 6.57 8.73
C SER A 79 2.70 7.87 9.52
N GLU A 80 3.32 8.01 10.68
CA GLU A 80 3.43 9.30 11.35
C GLU A 80 4.22 10.28 10.48
N TRP A 81 3.63 11.43 10.14
CA TRP A 81 4.14 12.31 9.08
C TRP A 81 5.50 12.95 9.40
N ASP A 82 5.80 13.14 10.68
CA ASP A 82 7.08 13.69 11.15
C ASP A 82 8.19 12.62 11.25
N SER A 83 7.87 11.34 11.01
CA SER A 83 8.87 10.26 11.05
C SER A 83 9.99 10.51 10.04
N PRO A 84 11.26 10.21 10.41
CA PRO A 84 12.36 10.29 9.46
C PRO A 84 12.12 9.32 8.29
N PRO A 85 12.68 9.59 7.10
CA PRO A 85 12.64 8.66 6.00
C PRO A 85 13.20 7.29 6.39
N ASN A 86 12.63 6.22 5.86
CA ASN A 86 13.14 4.87 6.12
C ASN A 86 14.57 4.74 5.62
N ALA A 87 15.46 4.18 6.44
CA ALA A 87 16.81 3.84 5.99
C ALA A 87 16.75 2.67 4.99
N ASP A 88 17.50 2.79 3.90
CA ASP A 88 17.60 1.71 2.92
C ASP A 88 18.32 0.51 3.51
N ASN A 89 17.73 -0.68 3.35
CA ASN A 89 18.36 -1.93 3.73
C ASN A 89 19.07 -2.54 2.50
N PRO A 90 20.42 -2.65 2.52
CA PRO A 90 21.20 -3.09 1.37
C PRO A 90 21.02 -4.58 1.05
N ILE A 91 20.44 -5.37 1.97
CA ILE A 91 20.15 -6.78 1.74
C ILE A 91 18.92 -6.90 0.82
N PRO A 92 19.00 -7.65 -0.29
CA PRO A 92 17.86 -7.89 -1.19
C PRO A 92 16.64 -8.42 -0.43
N LEU A 93 15.45 -7.93 -0.78
CA LEU A 93 14.21 -8.17 -0.03
C LEU A 93 13.95 -9.65 0.29
N TYR A 94 14.11 -10.54 -0.70
CA TYR A 94 13.89 -11.99 -0.54
C TYR A 94 14.98 -12.73 0.25
N LEU A 95 16.08 -12.06 0.60
CA LEU A 95 17.20 -12.62 1.37
C LEU A 95 17.28 -12.07 2.80
N ARG A 96 16.31 -11.24 3.22
CA ARG A 96 16.25 -10.69 4.58
C ARG A 96 15.78 -11.75 5.57
N VAL A 97 16.39 -11.76 6.75
CA VAL A 97 16.00 -12.64 7.87
C VAL A 97 15.12 -11.84 8.83
N ALA A 98 14.02 -12.44 9.30
CA ALA A 98 13.14 -11.83 10.29
C ALA A 98 13.89 -11.61 11.62
N GLN A 99 13.60 -10.49 12.26
CA GLN A 99 14.14 -10.11 13.58
C GLN A 99 13.22 -10.55 14.71
#